data_AF-A0A8T3QBP2-F1
#
_entry.id   AF-A0A8T3QBP2-F1
#
_cell.length_a   1.000
_cell.length_b   1.000
_cell.length_c   1.000
_cell.angle_alpha   90.00
_cell.angle_beta   90.00
_cell.angle_gamma   90.00
#
_symmetry.space_group_name_H-M   'P 1'
#
loop_
_entity.id
_entity.type
_entity.pdbx_description
1 polymer ?
#
loop_
_entity_poly.entity_id
_entity_poly.type
_entity_poly.pdbx_seq_one_letter_code
_entity_poly.pdbx_strand_id
1 'polypeptide(L)'
;MHSSRRLPALAGAVLLSLAVVGPAAASSHREAPLIVEDPTADNTDVYAFVSPDRPDSVTLLANFVPLEEPDNGPQFYNFSPT
;
A
#
# COMPACT_ATOMS: atom_id res chain seq x y z
N MET A 1 -43.28 11.84 -12.45
CA MET A 1 -42.85 12.38 -11.14
C MET A 1 -42.41 11.25 -10.19
N HIS A 2 -41.30 10.52 -10.46
CA HIS A 2 -40.89 9.35 -9.64
C HIS A 2 -39.39 9.32 -9.26
N SER A 3 -38.66 10.44 -9.35
CA SER A 3 -37.18 10.44 -9.17
C SER A 3 -36.65 10.96 -7.83
N SER A 4 -37.48 11.48 -6.91
CA SER A 4 -36.99 12.17 -5.72
C SER A 4 -36.59 11.26 -4.55
N ARG A 5 -36.99 9.98 -4.56
CA ARG A 5 -36.71 9.03 -3.45
C ARG A 5 -35.33 8.38 -3.50
N ARG A 6 -34.59 8.48 -4.62
CA ARG A 6 -33.28 7.84 -4.79
C ARG A 6 -32.12 8.64 -4.18
N LEU A 7 -32.27 9.97 -4.13
CA LEU A 7 -31.28 10.91 -3.59
C LEU A 7 -31.02 10.73 -2.08
N PRO A 8 -32.04 10.63 -1.19
CA PRO A 8 -31.79 10.43 0.23
C PRO A 8 -31.20 9.05 0.55
N ALA A 9 -31.56 8.02 -0.23
CA ALA A 9 -31.02 6.68 -0.07
C ALA A 9 -29.52 6.61 -0.42
N LEU A 10 -29.09 7.33 -1.46
CA LEU A 10 -27.68 7.43 -1.83
C LEU A 10 -26.85 8.19 -0.78
N ALA A 11 -27.39 9.31 -0.27
CA ALA A 11 -26.75 10.09 0.79
C ALA A 11 -26.60 9.29 2.09
N GLY A 12 -27.63 8.52 2.46
CA GLY A 12 -27.58 7.63 3.63
C GLY A 12 -26.53 6.53 3.48
N ALA A 13 -26.39 5.93 2.30
CA ALA A 13 -25.41 4.88 2.04
C ALA A 13 -23.95 5.40 2.13
N VAL A 14 -23.69 6.62 1.65
CA VAL A 14 -22.37 7.27 1.73
C VAL A 14 -22.01 7.64 3.18
N LEU A 15 -22.97 8.14 3.95
CA LEU A 15 -22.72 8.46 5.37
C LEU A 15 -22.48 7.19 6.20
N LEU A 16 -23.17 6.10 5.87
CA LEU A 16 -22.98 4.82 6.55
C LEU A 16 -21.63 4.17 6.20
N SER A 17 -21.16 4.28 4.95
CA SER A 17 -19.83 3.75 4.58
C SER A 17 -18.69 4.53 5.24
N LEU A 18 -18.84 5.85 5.44
CA LEU A 18 -17.87 6.66 6.18
C LEU A 18 -17.84 6.35 7.68
N ALA A 19 -18.98 5.95 8.27
CA ALA A 19 -19.07 5.63 9.69
C ALA A 19 -18.45 4.27 10.07
N VAL A 20 -18.14 3.41 9.09
CA VAL A 20 -17.57 2.06 9.31
C VAL A 20 -16.03 2.06 9.17
N VAL A 21 -15.42 3.18 8.77
CA VAL A 21 -13.95 3.31 8.69
C VAL A 21 -13.39 3.60 10.10
N GLY A 22 -13.24 2.55 10.91
CA GLY A 22 -12.42 2.59 12.11
C GLY A 22 -10.93 2.66 11.75
N PRO A 23 -10.03 2.96 12.72
CA PRO A 23 -8.59 2.87 12.47
C PRO A 23 -8.26 1.47 11.97
N ALA A 24 -7.73 1.38 10.75
CA ALA A 24 -7.21 0.14 10.23
C ALA A 24 -5.98 -0.23 11.07
N ALA A 25 -6.00 -1.39 11.71
CA ALA A 25 -4.80 -2.00 12.28
C ALA A 25 -3.94 -2.51 11.12
N ALA A 26 -3.31 -1.60 10.40
CA ALA A 26 -2.29 -1.94 9.43
C ALA A 26 -1.00 -2.25 10.20
N SER A 27 -0.48 -3.47 10.04
CA SER A 27 0.85 -3.82 10.52
C SER A 27 1.87 -3.02 9.73
N SER A 28 2.83 -2.40 10.41
CA SER A 28 4.02 -1.87 9.75
C SER A 28 4.95 -3.04 9.39
N HIS A 29 5.49 -3.07 8.17
CA HIS A 29 6.56 -4.02 7.79
C HIS A 29 7.83 -3.83 8.63
N ARG A 30 8.03 -2.61 9.14
CA ARG A 30 9.16 -2.22 9.98
C ARG A 30 9.02 -2.67 11.45
N GLU A 31 8.06 -3.51 11.79
CA GLU A 31 7.91 -4.04 13.16
C GLU A 31 8.37 -5.50 13.30
N ALA A 32 8.78 -6.16 12.21
CA ALA A 32 9.43 -7.46 12.28
C ALA A 32 10.81 -7.31 12.95
N PRO A 33 11.08 -7.97 14.09
CA PRO A 33 12.28 -7.70 14.91
C PRO A 33 13.61 -7.78 14.16
N LEU A 34 13.74 -8.67 13.17
CA LEU A 34 14.97 -8.84 12.39
C LEU A 34 15.12 -7.83 11.25
N ILE A 35 14.02 -7.32 10.71
CA ILE A 35 14.05 -6.32 9.61
C ILE A 35 14.39 -4.93 10.17
N VAL A 36 14.00 -4.63 11.41
CA VAL A 36 14.42 -3.40 12.11
C VAL A 36 15.94 -3.31 12.26
N GLU A 37 16.58 -4.46 12.51
CA GLU A 37 18.04 -4.55 12.70
C GLU A 37 18.82 -4.63 11.37
N ASP A 38 18.14 -4.95 10.26
CA ASP A 38 18.71 -4.99 8.90
C ASP A 38 17.89 -4.15 7.92
N PRO A 39 18.11 -2.82 7.88
CA PRO A 39 17.44 -1.92 6.95
C PRO A 39 17.66 -2.27 5.47
N THR A 40 18.69 -3.05 5.13
CA THR A 40 18.97 -3.45 3.75
C THR A 40 18.06 -4.59 3.28
N ALA A 41 17.50 -5.34 4.23
CA ALA A 41 16.49 -6.36 3.99
C ALA A 41 15.06 -5.80 4.03
N ASP A 42 14.89 -4.52 4.37
CA ASP A 42 13.57 -3.87 4.43
C ASP A 42 13.05 -3.54 3.02
N ASN A 43 11.85 -4.03 2.73
CA ASN A 43 11.14 -3.80 1.48
C ASN A 43 9.86 -3.02 1.80
N THR A 44 9.58 -1.95 1.06
CA THR A 44 8.41 -1.12 1.34
C THR A 44 7.14 -1.69 0.74
N ASP A 45 7.21 -2.25 -0.47
CA ASP A 45 6.07 -2.86 -1.15
C ASP A 45 6.47 -4.08 -1.99
N VAL A 46 5.54 -5.03 -2.13
CA VAL A 46 5.59 -6.12 -3.13
C VAL A 46 4.29 -6.16 -3.91
N TYR A 47 4.40 -6.19 -5.23
CA TYR A 47 3.29 -6.37 -6.17
C TYR A 47 3.43 -7.71 -6.88
N ALA A 48 2.34 -8.47 -6.91
CA ALA A 48 2.28 -9.76 -7.59
C ALA A 48 1.04 -9.82 -8.49
N PHE A 49 1.23 -10.09 -9.77
CA PHE A 49 0.14 -10.21 -10.73
C PHE A 49 0.47 -11.23 -11.82
N VAL A 50 -0.54 -11.86 -12.39
CA VAL A 50 -0.37 -12.76 -13.53
C VAL A 50 0.16 -11.95 -14.71
N SER A 51 1.23 -12.43 -15.36
CA SER A 51 1.83 -11.70 -16.50
C SER A 51 0.80 -11.58 -17.63
N PRO A 52 0.53 -10.36 -18.14
CA PRO A 52 -0.49 -10.16 -19.18
C PRO A 52 -0.13 -10.79 -20.53
N ASP A 53 1.17 -10.96 -20.80
CA ASP A 53 1.74 -11.57 -22.00
C ASP A 53 2.06 -13.07 -21.84
N ARG A 54 2.16 -13.57 -20.59
CA ARG A 54 2.44 -14.98 -20.24
C ARG A 54 1.57 -15.45 -19.06
N PRO A 55 0.28 -15.78 -19.31
CA PRO A 55 -0.71 -16.00 -18.25
C PRO A 55 -0.46 -17.22 -17.34
N ASP A 56 0.49 -18.09 -17.70
CA ASP A 56 0.97 -19.21 -16.90
C ASP A 56 2.07 -18.81 -15.90
N SER A 57 2.39 -17.52 -15.80
CA SER A 57 3.42 -16.98 -14.91
C SER A 57 2.95 -15.81 -14.06
N VAL A 58 3.66 -15.57 -12.97
CA VAL A 58 3.46 -14.42 -12.08
C VAL A 58 4.63 -13.45 -12.25
N THR A 59 4.31 -12.18 -12.45
CA THR A 59 5.27 -11.07 -12.34
C THR A 59 5.32 -10.63 -10.89
N LEU A 60 6.54 -10.55 -10.35
CA LEU A 60 6.83 -9.96 -9.06
C LEU A 60 7.58 -8.64 -9.27
N LEU A 61 7.14 -7.59 -8.58
CA LEU A 61 7.82 -6.30 -8.49
C LEU A 61 7.94 -5.92 -7.01
N ALA A 62 9.10 -5.44 -6.57
CA ALA A 62 9.32 -5.04 -5.19
C ALA A 62 10.15 -3.76 -5.11
N ASN A 63 9.85 -2.94 -4.10
CA ASN A 63 10.58 -1.72 -3.79
C ASN A 63 11.44 -1.94 -2.54
N PHE A 64 12.66 -1.43 -2.57
CA PHE A 64 13.63 -1.51 -1.46
C PHE A 64 14.23 -0.13 -1.20
N VAL A 65 14.55 0.16 0.06
CA VAL A 65 15.32 1.35 0.42
C VAL A 65 16.72 1.27 -0.21
N PRO A 66 17.30 2.34 -0.80
CA PRO A 66 16.79 3.69 -1.03
C PRO A 66 16.26 3.90 -2.46
N LEU A 67 15.98 2.84 -3.21
CA LEU A 67 15.65 2.91 -4.64
C LEU A 67 14.21 3.38 -4.91
N GLU A 68 13.48 3.65 -3.84
CA GLU A 68 12.24 4.42 -3.85
C GLU A 68 12.55 5.85 -4.29
N GLU A 69 11.70 6.46 -5.14
CA GLU A 69 11.86 7.87 -5.47
C GLU A 69 11.82 8.66 -4.15
N PRO A 70 12.89 9.40 -3.79
CA PRO A 70 13.00 10.02 -2.49
C PRO A 70 11.99 11.16 -2.41
N ASP A 71 10.77 10.87 -1.97
CA ASP A 71 9.70 11.88 -1.92
C ASP A 71 9.98 12.96 -0.86
N ASN A 72 11.07 12.85 -0.09
CA ASN A 72 11.53 13.87 0.85
C ASN A 72 13.07 13.87 1.03
N GLY A 73 13.77 14.73 0.29
CA GLY A 73 15.15 15.14 0.63
C GLY A 73 15.21 15.87 1.98
N PRO A 74 16.35 15.85 2.71
CA PRO A 74 17.73 15.70 2.20
C PRO A 74 18.44 14.37 2.57
N GLN A 75 17.72 13.37 3.08
CA GLN A 75 18.32 12.12 3.56
C GLN A 75 18.39 11.07 2.44
N PHE A 76 19.56 10.93 1.83
CA PHE A 76 19.86 9.85 0.90
C PHE A 76 20.56 8.73 1.66
N TYR A 77 19.88 7.59 1.83
CA TYR A 77 20.48 6.41 2.43
C TYR A 77 21.19 5.59 1.35
N ASN A 78 22.25 4.87 1.70
CA ASN A 78 22.85 3.89 0.78
C ASN A 78 22.00 2.60 0.78
N PHE A 79 22.02 1.83 -0.31
CA PHE A 79 21.37 0.51 -0.39
C PHE A 79 21.95 -0.48 0.62
N SER A 80 23.26 -0.43 0.84
CA SER A 80 23.96 -1.24 1.85
C SER A 80 25.12 -0.45 2.46
N PRO A 81 25.47 -0.69 3.75
CA PRO A 81 26.69 -0.15 4.36
C PRO A 81 27.98 -0.87 3.92
N THR A 82 27.90 -1.91 3.09
CA THR A 82 29.05 -2.67 2.54
C THR A 82 29.15 -2.57 1.03
#